data_AF-A0A1G2KSN7-F1
#
_entry.id   AF-A0A1G2KSN7-F1
#
_cell.length_a   1.000
_cell.length_b   1.000
_cell.length_c   1.000
_cell.angle_alpha   90.00
_cell.angle_beta   90.00
_cell.angle_gamma   90.00
#
_symmetry.space_group_name_H-M   'P 1'
#
loop_
_entity.id
_entity.type
_entity.pdbx_description
1 polymer ?
#
loop_
_entity_poly.entity_id
_entity_poly.type
_entity_poly.pdbx_seq_one_letter_code
_entity_poly.pdbx_strand_id
1 'polypeptide(L)'
;MNPKNFLIIGGIVLIVVGVAGFAGIIGPTPEASIFGSFWWFDTAENWAHLVLGIAALLIAFALAPLRTPITLIVGLLGLAVGVWGFMAPNLLGANLENPADNILHLAVGLWALVSWYGRKPSGSNVPGMPM
;
A
#
# COMPACT_ATOMS: atom_id res chain seq x y z
N MET A 1 -11.14 -4.17 -10.18
CA MET A 1 -10.95 -2.87 -9.49
C MET A 1 -10.06 -1.98 -10.36
N ASN A 2 -10.17 -0.65 -10.29
CA ASN A 2 -9.32 0.29 -11.04
C ASN A 2 -8.32 1.01 -10.11
N PRO A 3 -7.32 1.74 -10.64
CA PRO A 3 -6.32 2.44 -9.81
C PRO A 3 -6.92 3.43 -8.80
N LYS A 4 -7.99 4.15 -9.16
CA LYS A 4 -8.65 5.08 -8.24
C LYS A 4 -9.21 4.35 -7.03
N ASN A 5 -9.92 3.25 -7.25
CA ASN A 5 -10.53 2.47 -6.17
C ASN A 5 -9.48 1.82 -5.27
N PHE A 6 -8.37 1.34 -5.85
CA PHE A 6 -7.23 0.85 -5.08
C PHE A 6 -6.67 1.93 -4.16
N LEU A 7 -6.40 3.13 -4.68
CA LEU A 7 -5.86 4.24 -3.89
C LEU A 7 -6.83 4.73 -2.80
N ILE A 8 -8.15 4.70 -3.05
CA ILE A 8 -9.15 5.05 -2.03
C ILE A 8 -9.16 4.01 -0.91
N ILE A 9 -9.35 2.74 -1.25
CA ILE A 9 -9.48 1.68 -0.24
C ILE A 9 -8.15 1.51 0.50
N GLY A 10 -7.05 1.40 -0.25
CA GLY A 10 -5.70 1.30 0.30
C GLY A 10 -5.36 2.52 1.15
N GLY A 11 -5.70 3.73 0.71
CA GLY A 11 -5.46 4.96 1.48
C GLY A 11 -6.20 4.99 2.82
N ILE A 12 -7.48 4.60 2.83
CA ILE A 12 -8.27 4.46 4.07
C ILE A 12 -7.66 3.41 4.99
N VAL A 13 -7.34 2.23 4.46
CA VAL A 13 -6.74 1.13 5.23
C VAL A 13 -5.43 1.56 5.87
N LEU A 14 -4.55 2.21 5.12
CA LEU A 14 -3.26 2.70 5.60
C LEU A 14 -3.42 3.76 6.72
N ILE A 15 -4.37 4.69 6.58
CA ILE A 15 -4.66 5.65 7.65
C ILE A 15 -5.16 4.94 8.91
N VAL A 16 -6.10 4.01 8.76
CA VAL A 16 -6.64 3.25 9.91
C VAL A 16 -5.54 2.45 10.59
N VAL A 17 -4.67 1.78 9.83
CA VAL A 17 -3.53 1.02 10.36
C VAL A 17 -2.55 1.94 11.10
N GLY A 18 -2.13 3.05 10.49
CA GLY A 18 -1.22 3.99 11.14
C GLY A 18 -1.79 4.59 12.43
N VAL A 19 -3.07 4.96 12.43
CA VAL A 19 -3.76 5.45 13.65
C VAL A 19 -3.88 4.34 14.70
N ALA A 20 -4.25 3.12 14.30
CA ALA A 20 -4.35 1.99 15.22
C ALA A 20 -3.01 1.62 15.85
N GLY A 21 -1.90 1.75 15.12
CA GLY A 21 -0.56 1.58 15.66
C GLY A 21 -0.20 2.63 16.70
N PHE A 22 -0.49 3.91 16.46
CA PHE A 22 -0.28 4.94 17.50
C PHE A 22 -1.24 4.85 18.68
N ALA A 23 -2.43 4.29 18.47
CA ALA A 23 -3.45 4.15 19.50
C ALA A 23 -3.23 2.95 20.44
N GLY A 24 -2.16 2.17 20.27
CA GLY A 24 -1.92 1.00 21.11
C GLY A 24 -2.81 -0.19 20.76
N ILE A 25 -3.21 -0.34 19.49
CA ILE A 25 -3.99 -1.50 19.02
C ILE A 25 -3.07 -2.49 18.28
N ILE A 26 -2.16 -1.99 17.44
CA ILE A 26 -1.25 -2.82 16.62
C ILE A 26 0.19 -2.30 16.65
N GLY A 27 0.62 -1.67 17.74
CA GLY A 27 1.93 -1.02 17.88
C GLY A 27 1.90 0.07 18.95
N PRO A 28 2.94 0.90 19.10
CA PRO A 28 4.19 0.92 18.36
C PRO A 28 5.26 -0.05 18.93
N THR A 29 4.89 -0.89 19.89
CA THR A 29 5.74 -1.97 20.43
C THR A 29 4.94 -3.27 20.43
N PRO A 30 5.60 -4.44 20.53
CA PRO A 30 4.92 -5.73 20.67
C PRO A 30 3.91 -5.76 21.83
N GLU A 31 4.26 -5.18 22.98
CA GLU A 31 3.45 -5.19 24.20
C GLU A 31 2.18 -4.36 24.06
N ALA A 32 2.20 -3.34 23.19
CA ALA A 32 1.06 -2.50 22.88
C ALA A 32 0.17 -3.09 21.76
N SER A 33 0.61 -4.14 21.06
CA SER A 33 -0.20 -4.78 20.02
C SER A 33 -1.13 -5.85 20.62
N ILE A 34 -2.39 -5.90 20.17
CA ILE A 34 -3.32 -6.99 20.49
C ILE A 34 -2.85 -8.35 19.92
N PHE A 35 -1.90 -8.33 18.98
CA PHE A 35 -1.28 -9.53 18.41
C PHE A 35 0.09 -9.84 19.04
N GLY A 36 0.55 -9.04 20.01
CA GLY A 36 1.86 -9.22 20.64
C GLY A 36 3.01 -9.10 19.64
N SER A 37 4.08 -9.88 19.87
CA SER A 37 5.23 -9.98 18.95
C SER A 37 4.91 -10.64 17.62
N PHE A 38 3.73 -11.26 17.47
CA PHE A 38 3.35 -11.90 16.21
C PHE A 38 3.02 -10.90 15.12
N TRP A 39 2.51 -9.70 15.45
CA TRP A 39 2.27 -8.65 14.46
C TRP A 39 2.11 -7.27 15.12
N TRP A 40 3.00 -6.35 14.76
CA TRP A 40 3.00 -4.98 15.27
C TRP A 40 3.77 -4.11 14.29
N PHE A 41 3.50 -2.81 14.31
CA PHE A 41 4.23 -1.82 13.52
C PHE A 41 4.94 -0.84 14.43
N ASP A 42 6.20 -0.54 14.15
CA ASP A 42 6.96 0.43 14.93
C ASP A 42 6.52 1.88 14.66
N THR A 43 7.19 2.83 15.32
CA THR A 43 6.85 4.25 15.15
C THR A 43 7.07 4.74 13.71
N ALA A 44 8.12 4.29 13.03
CA ALA A 44 8.43 4.70 11.67
C ALA A 44 7.43 4.10 10.67
N GLU A 45 7.06 2.84 10.83
CA GLU A 45 6.07 2.14 10.00
C GLU A 45 4.68 2.76 10.16
N ASN A 46 4.27 3.11 11.38
CA ASN A 46 3.00 3.79 11.62
C ASN A 46 2.95 5.17 10.93
N TRP A 47 4.05 5.92 10.97
CA TRP A 47 4.17 7.16 10.21
C TRP A 47 4.11 6.93 8.70
N ALA A 48 4.81 5.90 8.20
CA ALA A 48 4.78 5.55 6.79
C ALA A 48 3.36 5.21 6.33
N HIS A 49 2.62 4.40 7.07
CA HIS A 49 1.22 4.08 6.79
C HIS A 49 0.34 5.33 6.77
N LEU A 50 0.45 6.19 7.78
CA LEU A 50 -0.37 7.40 7.87
C LEU A 50 -0.09 8.36 6.71
N VAL A 51 1.18 8.66 6.42
CA VAL A 51 1.57 9.60 5.36
C VAL A 51 1.22 9.05 3.98
N LEU A 52 1.54 7.78 3.71
CA LEU A 52 1.24 7.14 2.43
C LEU A 52 -0.28 7.00 2.22
N GLY A 53 -1.04 6.76 3.28
CA GLY A 53 -2.49 6.70 3.24
C GLY A 53 -3.12 8.04 2.84
N ILE A 54 -2.67 9.14 3.48
CA ILE A 54 -3.10 10.50 3.11
C ILE A 54 -2.70 10.82 1.66
N ALA A 55 -1.46 10.53 1.27
CA ALA A 55 -0.99 10.76 -0.09
C ALA A 55 -1.81 9.97 -1.13
N ALA A 56 -2.16 8.71 -0.83
CA ALA A 56 -2.98 7.88 -1.71
C ALA A 56 -4.38 8.49 -1.92
N LEU A 57 -5.02 8.99 -0.86
CA LEU A 57 -6.32 9.67 -0.97
C LEU A 57 -6.21 10.98 -1.77
N LEU A 58 -5.18 11.79 -1.50
CA LEU A 58 -4.93 13.02 -2.28
C LEU A 58 -4.77 12.71 -3.77
N ILE A 59 -3.99 11.68 -4.12
CA ILE A 59 -3.82 11.27 -5.52
C ILE A 59 -5.13 10.74 -6.11
N ALA A 60 -5.88 9.94 -5.34
CA ALA A 60 -7.16 9.39 -5.78
C ALA A 60 -8.19 10.48 -6.13
N PHE A 61 -8.28 11.55 -5.36
CA PHE A 61 -9.29 12.58 -5.56
C PHE A 61 -8.80 13.76 -6.40
N ALA A 62 -7.56 14.23 -6.21
CA ALA A 62 -7.08 15.47 -6.81
C ALA A 62 -6.14 15.28 -8.01
N LEU A 63 -5.40 14.16 -8.12
CA LEU A 63 -4.31 14.03 -9.10
C LEU A 63 -4.54 12.88 -10.08
N ALA A 64 -5.56 13.04 -10.94
CA ALA A 64 -5.95 12.01 -11.92
C ALA A 64 -4.82 11.44 -12.78
N PRO A 65 -3.88 12.24 -13.31
CA PRO A 65 -2.77 11.73 -14.13
C PRO A 65 -1.82 10.80 -13.35
N LEU A 66 -1.73 10.95 -12.02
CA LEU A 66 -0.81 10.19 -11.18
C LEU A 66 -1.37 8.85 -10.71
N ARG A 67 -2.70 8.64 -10.76
CA ARG A 67 -3.34 7.43 -10.20
C ARG A 67 -2.76 6.14 -10.78
N THR A 68 -2.64 6.07 -12.09
CA THR A 68 -2.14 4.89 -12.81
C THR A 68 -0.65 4.65 -12.57
N PRO A 69 0.27 5.61 -12.82
CA PRO A 69 1.70 5.37 -12.60
C PRO A 69 2.02 5.09 -11.12
N ILE A 70 1.38 5.78 -10.17
CA ILE A 70 1.62 5.52 -8.74
C ILE A 70 1.13 4.13 -8.34
N THR A 71 -0.05 3.70 -8.81
CA THR A 71 -0.52 2.34 -8.52
C THR A 71 0.43 1.26 -9.07
N LEU A 72 1.03 1.49 -10.24
CA LEU A 72 2.06 0.59 -10.78
C LEU A 72 3.31 0.57 -9.88
N ILE A 73 3.82 1.74 -9.51
CA ILE A 73 5.00 1.87 -8.67
C ILE A 73 4.78 1.18 -7.31
N VAL A 74 3.63 1.42 -6.66
CA VAL A 74 3.27 0.74 -5.40
C VAL A 74 3.23 -0.77 -5.60
N GLY A 75 2.68 -1.26 -6.72
CA GLY A 75 2.66 -2.68 -7.03
C GLY A 75 4.06 -3.30 -7.14
N LEU A 76 4.94 -2.67 -7.91
CA LEU A 76 6.31 -3.15 -8.10
C LEU A 76 7.13 -3.07 -6.82
N LEU A 77 7.03 -1.96 -6.09
CA LEU A 77 7.75 -1.78 -4.82
C LEU A 77 7.22 -2.72 -3.74
N GLY A 78 5.91 -2.91 -3.63
CA GLY A 78 5.32 -3.85 -2.66
C GLY A 78 5.80 -5.28 -2.87
N LEU A 79 5.85 -5.74 -4.13
CA LEU A 79 6.42 -7.05 -4.44
C LEU A 79 7.92 -7.11 -4.15
N ALA A 80 8.68 -6.10 -4.55
CA ALA A 80 10.13 -6.06 -4.33
C ALA A 80 10.48 -6.08 -2.84
N VAL A 81 9.82 -5.24 -2.03
CA VAL A 81 10.00 -5.17 -0.57
C VAL A 81 9.56 -6.49 0.08
N GLY A 82 8.40 -7.02 -0.29
CA GLY A 82 7.90 -8.27 0.27
C GLY A 82 8.80 -9.47 -0.01
N VAL A 83 9.41 -9.57 -1.20
CA VAL A 83 10.41 -10.60 -1.51
C VAL A 83 11.72 -10.34 -0.76
N TRP A 84 12.20 -9.10 -0.77
CA TRP A 84 13.48 -8.72 -0.16
C TRP A 84 13.50 -8.93 1.35
N GLY A 85 12.40 -8.62 2.04
CA GLY A 85 12.30 -8.73 3.49
C GLY A 85 12.47 -10.15 4.04
N PHE A 86 12.26 -11.20 3.22
CA PHE A 86 12.58 -12.58 3.62
C PHE A 86 14.09 -12.86 3.69
N MET A 87 14.91 -12.07 2.99
CA MET A 87 16.38 -12.23 2.96
C MET A 87 17.08 -11.21 3.84
N ALA A 88 16.53 -10.00 3.92
CA ALA A 88 17.09 -8.87 4.67
C ALA A 88 15.93 -8.10 5.34
N PRO A 89 15.60 -8.43 6.60
CA PRO A 89 14.41 -7.91 7.29
C PRO A 89 14.52 -6.42 7.64
N ASN A 90 15.70 -5.82 7.54
CA ASN A 90 15.88 -4.39 7.75
C ASN A 90 16.04 -3.68 6.41
N LEU A 91 15.06 -2.84 6.04
CA LEU A 91 15.10 -2.07 4.79
C LEU A 91 14.58 -0.64 5.01
N LEU A 92 15.40 0.37 4.71
CA LEU A 92 15.05 1.79 4.82
C LEU A 92 14.50 2.23 6.19
N GLY A 93 14.88 1.52 7.27
CA GLY A 93 14.39 1.80 8.63
C GLY A 93 13.06 1.15 8.98
N ALA A 94 12.46 0.36 8.08
CA ALA A 94 11.35 -0.55 8.41
C ALA A 94 11.92 -1.86 8.96
N ASN A 95 11.31 -2.35 10.04
CA ASN A 95 11.67 -3.60 10.68
C ASN A 95 10.73 -4.72 10.23
N LEU A 96 11.06 -5.37 9.11
CA LEU A 96 10.32 -6.51 8.55
C LEU A 96 10.72 -7.85 9.21
N GLU A 97 11.12 -7.83 10.48
CA GLU A 97 11.49 -9.03 11.25
C GLU A 97 10.35 -10.06 11.33
N ASN A 98 9.12 -9.60 11.11
CA ASN A 98 7.95 -10.45 11.07
C ASN A 98 7.59 -10.90 9.63
N PRO A 99 7.53 -12.22 9.37
CA PRO A 99 7.09 -12.75 8.08
C PRO A 99 5.71 -12.26 7.63
N ALA A 100 4.82 -11.89 8.57
CA ALA A 100 3.50 -11.35 8.25
C ALA A 100 3.58 -10.04 7.46
N ASP A 101 4.59 -9.20 7.71
CA ASP A 101 4.76 -7.93 7.00
C ASP A 101 5.21 -8.15 5.57
N ASN A 102 6.11 -9.10 5.36
CA ASN A 102 6.53 -9.51 4.02
C ASN A 102 5.34 -10.04 3.22
N ILE A 103 4.51 -10.89 3.82
CA ILE A 103 3.29 -11.42 3.19
C ILE A 103 2.30 -10.29 2.88
N LEU A 104 2.11 -9.34 3.80
CA LEU A 104 1.26 -8.18 3.58
C LEU A 104 1.73 -7.35 2.39
N HIS A 105 3.03 -7.06 2.29
CA HIS A 105 3.61 -6.30 1.19
C HIS A 105 3.44 -7.03 -0.16
N LEU A 106 3.62 -8.36 -0.19
CA LEU A 106 3.34 -9.17 -1.37
C LEU A 106 1.87 -9.09 -1.78
N ALA A 107 0.95 -9.23 -0.82
CA ALA A 107 -0.49 -9.18 -1.09
C ALA A 107 -0.93 -7.80 -1.60
N VAL A 108 -0.47 -6.72 -0.97
CA VAL A 108 -0.76 -5.34 -1.38
C VAL A 108 -0.12 -5.04 -2.74
N GLY A 109 1.11 -5.48 -2.98
CA GLY A 109 1.81 -5.32 -4.25
C GLY A 109 1.06 -6.01 -5.41
N LEU A 110 0.62 -7.25 -5.19
CA LEU A 110 -0.19 -7.98 -6.16
C LEU A 110 -1.55 -7.31 -6.39
N TRP A 111 -2.24 -6.88 -5.32
CA TRP A 111 -3.51 -6.18 -5.43
C TRP A 111 -3.40 -4.86 -6.21
N ALA A 112 -2.30 -4.12 -6.01
CA ALA A 112 -2.00 -2.91 -6.77
C ALA A 112 -1.78 -3.21 -8.26
N LEU A 113 -0.98 -4.23 -8.60
CA LEU A 113 -0.73 -4.61 -10.00
C LEU A 113 -2.00 -5.10 -10.70
N VAL A 114 -2.82 -5.91 -10.02
CA VAL A 114 -4.12 -6.35 -10.55
C VAL A 114 -5.04 -5.13 -10.78
N SER A 115 -5.05 -4.17 -9.87
CA SER A 115 -5.84 -2.94 -10.00
C SER A 115 -5.32 -2.01 -11.10
N TRP A 116 -4.00 -1.98 -11.32
CA TRP A 116 -3.36 -1.29 -12.43
C TRP A 116 -3.72 -1.92 -13.78
N TYR A 117 -3.64 -3.24 -13.88
CA TYR A 117 -3.98 -3.99 -15.09
C TYR A 117 -5.46 -3.84 -15.44
N GLY A 118 -6.35 -3.85 -14.44
CA GLY A 118 -7.79 -3.65 -14.58
C GLY A 118 -8.23 -2.23 -14.99
N ARG A 119 -7.30 -1.34 -15.35
CA ARG A 119 -7.63 -0.01 -15.90
C ARG A 119 -8.38 -0.20 -17.23
N LYS A 120 -9.56 0.42 -17.35
CA LYS A 120 -10.15 0.61 -18.68
C LYS A 120 -9.22 1.55 -19.46
N PRO A 121 -8.80 1.23 -20.69
CA PRO A 121 -8.18 2.22 -21.55
C PRO A 121 -9.10 3.43 -21.57
N SER A 122 -8.58 4.62 -21.26
CA SER A 122 -9.30 5.85 -21.58
C SER A 122 -9.59 5.75 -23.07
N GLY A 123 -10.87 5.61 -23.42
CA GLY A 123 -11.30 5.32 -24.79
C GLY A 123 -10.49 6.19 -25.74
N SER A 124 -9.70 5.55 -26.59
CA SER A 124 -9.20 6.21 -27.77
C SER A 124 -10.45 6.53 -28.58
N ASN A 125 -11.02 7.72 -28.35
CA ASN A 125 -11.80 8.39 -29.37
C ASN A 125 -10.81 8.59 -30.52
N VAL A 126 -10.65 7.56 -31.35
CA VAL A 126 -10.21 7.70 -32.72
C VAL A 126 -11.51 8.00 -33.46
N PRO A 127 -11.81 9.26 -33.78
CA PRO A 127 -12.97 9.56 -34.60
C PRO A 127 -12.73 8.91 -35.96
N GLY A 128 -13.57 7.96 -36.38
CA GLY A 128 -13.65 7.56 -37.78
C GLY A 128 -13.30 6.11 -38.18
N MET A 129 -13.43 5.10 -37.32
CA MET A 129 -13.50 3.71 -37.82
C MET A 129 -14.91 3.11 -37.62
N PRO A 130 -15.57 2.63 -38.69
CA PRO A 130 -16.80 1.86 -38.58
C PRO A 130 -16.52 0.48 -37.95
N MET A 131 -17.50 0.02 -37.17
CA MET A 131 -17.55 -1.29 -36.50
C MET A 131 -17.54 -2.45 -37.51
#